data_AF-V2KBP8-F1
#
_entry.id   AF-V2KBP8-F1
#
_cell.length_a   1.000
_cell.length_b   1.000
_cell.length_c   1.000
_cell.angle_alpha   90.00
_cell.angle_beta   90.00
_cell.angle_gamma   90.00
#
_symmetry.space_group_name_H-M   'P 1'
#
loop_
_entity.id
_entity.type
_entity.pdbx_description
1 polymer ?
#
loop_
_entity_poly.entity_id
_entity_poly.type
_entity_poly.pdbx_seq_one_letter_code
_entity_poly.pdbx_strand_id
1 'polypeptide(L)'
;MSQPDSRRDADRDATIRHANGIATLVRGDGPVAVVMLHGIGGGKAAWPAQFDALGDAGYRAVAWDMPGYGDSETIAPYDFAGLAAALAPVLQAERDAGRRVVLLGHSMGGMVAQQACAAMPEAIDGMVLSGTSPAFGKADGDWQRDFIAARTAPLDAGRTMAEMAAG
;
A
#
# COMPACT_ATOMS: atom_id res chain seq x y z
N MET A 1 -35.73 0.04 26.55
CA MET A 1 -35.49 -0.39 25.16
C MET A 1 -34.21 0.30 24.71
N SER A 2 -33.06 -0.31 24.98
CA SER A 2 -31.75 0.28 24.66
C SER A 2 -31.54 0.23 23.14
N GLN A 3 -31.18 1.36 22.54
CA GLN A 3 -30.76 1.38 21.15
C GLN A 3 -29.51 0.50 20.97
N PRO A 4 -29.39 -0.23 19.83
CA PRO A 4 -28.19 -0.97 19.53
C PRO A 4 -27.02 0.01 19.37
N ASP A 5 -25.95 -0.27 20.11
CA ASP A 5 -24.68 0.44 20.09
C ASP A 5 -24.00 0.27 18.72
N SER A 6 -24.13 1.29 17.87
CA SER A 6 -23.64 1.32 16.48
C SER A 6 -22.12 1.26 16.34
N ARG A 7 -21.36 1.21 17.44
CA ARG A 7 -19.90 1.10 17.42
C ARG A 7 -19.38 -0.30 17.15
N ARG A 8 -20.21 -1.35 17.29
CA ARG A 8 -19.75 -2.76 17.20
C ARG A 8 -19.56 -3.29 15.78
N ASP A 9 -20.10 -2.62 14.76
CA ASP A 9 -19.91 -3.01 13.36
C ASP A 9 -18.71 -2.31 12.70
N ALA A 10 -18.16 -1.26 13.31
CA ALA A 10 -17.03 -0.48 12.78
C ALA A 10 -15.65 -1.14 13.00
N ASP A 11 -15.63 -2.30 13.66
CA ASP A 11 -14.41 -2.93 14.21
C ASP A 11 -13.98 -4.19 13.44
N ARG A 12 -14.54 -4.42 12.25
CA ARG A 12 -14.17 -5.56 11.40
C ARG A 12 -13.28 -5.13 10.26
N ASP A 13 -12.16 -5.84 10.14
CA ASP A 13 -11.30 -5.80 8.98
C ASP A 13 -12.12 -6.12 7.74
N ALA A 14 -12.09 -5.23 6.75
CA ALA A 14 -12.72 -5.46 5.46
C ALA A 14 -11.68 -5.46 4.34
N THR A 15 -11.94 -6.22 3.28
CA THR A 15 -11.18 -6.09 2.03
C THR A 15 -12.00 -5.26 1.06
N ILE A 16 -11.41 -4.18 0.55
CA ILE A 16 -11.99 -3.31 -0.47
C ILE A 16 -11.24 -3.52 -1.78
N ARG A 17 -11.98 -3.80 -2.85
CA ARG A 17 -11.48 -3.78 -4.23
C ARG A 17 -11.90 -2.48 -4.91
N HIS A 18 -10.93 -1.72 -5.37
CA HIS A 18 -11.10 -0.44 -6.06
C HIS A 18 -11.43 -0.66 -7.54
N ALA A 19 -12.00 0.36 -8.19
CA ALA A 19 -12.46 0.27 -9.58
C ALA A 19 -11.35 -0.09 -10.59
N ASN A 20 -10.10 0.19 -10.25
CA ASN A 20 -8.91 -0.14 -11.05
C ASN A 20 -8.28 -1.49 -10.68
N GLY A 21 -8.99 -2.36 -9.98
CA GLY A 21 -8.53 -3.71 -9.65
C GLY A 21 -7.59 -3.80 -8.44
N ILE A 22 -7.28 -2.68 -7.77
CA ILE A 22 -6.43 -2.67 -6.57
C ILE A 22 -7.21 -3.16 -5.35
N ALA A 23 -6.62 -4.06 -4.57
CA ALA A 23 -7.16 -4.56 -3.33
C ALA A 23 -6.52 -3.88 -2.12
N THR A 24 -7.32 -3.61 -1.09
CA THR A 24 -6.88 -3.03 0.19
C THR A 24 -7.53 -3.76 1.36
N LEU A 25 -6.79 -3.93 2.46
CA LEU A 25 -7.31 -4.36 3.75
C LEU A 25 -7.51 -3.11 4.60
N VAL A 26 -8.64 -3.03 5.30
CA VAL A 26 -9.11 -1.80 5.93
C VAL A 26 -9.63 -2.01 7.35
N ARG A 27 -9.18 -1.19 8.29
CA ARG A 27 -9.63 -1.18 9.70
C ARG A 27 -9.83 0.25 10.19
N GLY A 28 -10.79 0.42 11.10
CA GLY A 28 -11.16 1.70 11.68
C GLY A 28 -11.90 2.63 10.70
N ASP A 29 -12.39 3.75 11.22
CA ASP A 29 -13.15 4.76 10.47
C ASP A 29 -12.72 6.20 10.84
N GLY A 30 -11.47 6.36 11.26
CA GLY A 30 -10.92 7.64 11.68
C GLY A 30 -10.93 8.73 10.59
N PRO A 31 -10.80 10.01 10.98
CA PRO A 31 -10.74 11.14 10.04
C PRO A 31 -9.40 11.24 9.29
N VAL A 32 -8.42 10.42 9.65
CA VAL A 32 -7.09 10.36 9.01
C VAL A 32 -6.85 8.94 8.53
N ALA A 33 -6.73 8.76 7.22
CA ALA A 33 -6.33 7.53 6.56
C ALA A 33 -4.81 7.40 6.52
N VAL A 34 -4.29 6.28 7.00
CA VAL A 34 -2.88 5.89 6.87
C VAL A 34 -2.81 4.76 5.86
N VAL A 35 -2.34 5.09 4.65
CA VAL A 35 -2.24 4.16 3.52
C VAL A 35 -0.84 3.55 3.49
N MET A 36 -0.77 2.26 3.79
CA MET A 36 0.46 1.49 3.96
C MET A 36 0.84 0.79 2.67
N LEU A 37 2.02 1.15 2.15
CA LEU A 37 2.56 0.66 0.89
C LEU A 37 3.73 -0.29 1.16
N HIS A 38 3.50 -1.58 0.95
CA HIS A 38 4.50 -2.62 1.19
C HIS A 38 5.68 -2.58 0.19
N GLY A 39 6.78 -3.25 0.55
CA GLY A 39 7.94 -3.45 -0.30
C GLY A 39 7.82 -4.67 -1.24
N ILE A 40 8.86 -4.94 -2.02
CA ILE A 40 8.93 -6.10 -2.91
C ILE A 40 8.74 -7.42 -2.13
N GLY A 41 7.93 -8.33 -2.65
CA GLY A 41 7.63 -9.62 -2.02
C GLY A 41 6.71 -9.56 -0.78
N GLY A 42 6.05 -8.42 -0.54
CA GLY A 42 5.04 -8.28 0.52
C GLY A 42 3.60 -8.25 -0.03
N GLY A 43 2.68 -7.85 0.84
CA GLY A 43 1.27 -7.61 0.51
C GLY A 43 0.58 -6.81 1.63
N LYS A 44 -0.73 -6.62 1.53
CA LYS A 44 -1.53 -5.93 2.55
C LYS A 44 -1.45 -6.59 3.94
N ALA A 45 -1.15 -7.88 3.99
CA ALA A 45 -1.00 -8.64 5.24
C ALA A 45 0.36 -8.42 5.96
N ALA A 46 1.31 -7.68 5.36
CA ALA A 46 2.64 -7.47 5.91
C ALA A 46 2.70 -6.47 7.08
N TRP A 47 1.55 -5.97 7.55
CA TRP A 47 1.43 -4.86 8.50
C TRP A 47 0.66 -5.18 9.79
N PRO A 48 0.64 -6.41 10.34
CA PRO A 48 -0.33 -6.78 11.37
C PRO A 48 -0.25 -5.86 12.60
N ALA A 49 0.96 -5.59 13.11
CA ALA A 49 1.14 -4.73 14.27
C ALA A 49 0.77 -3.26 14.00
N GLN A 50 1.11 -2.72 12.82
CA GLN A 50 0.81 -1.33 12.46
C GLN A 50 -0.69 -1.15 12.18
N PHE A 51 -1.29 -2.11 11.48
CA PHE A 51 -2.69 -2.11 11.11
C PHE A 51 -3.59 -2.12 12.35
N ASP A 52 -3.27 -2.98 13.32
CA ASP A 52 -3.98 -3.04 14.60
C ASP A 52 -3.78 -1.75 15.41
N ALA A 53 -2.53 -1.34 15.61
CA ALA A 53 -2.22 -0.17 16.44
C ALA A 53 -2.84 1.13 15.88
N LEU A 54 -2.89 1.30 14.56
CA LEU A 54 -3.50 2.45 13.92
C LEU A 54 -5.03 2.43 14.06
N GLY A 55 -5.66 1.28 13.80
CA GLY A 55 -7.10 1.12 13.98
C GLY A 55 -7.54 1.41 15.43
N ASP A 56 -6.83 0.83 16.40
CA ASP A 56 -7.11 0.99 17.84
C ASP A 56 -6.87 2.41 18.33
N ALA A 57 -5.93 3.13 17.71
CA ALA A 57 -5.68 4.54 18.00
C ALA A 57 -6.70 5.50 17.33
N GLY A 58 -7.71 4.98 16.63
CA GLY A 58 -8.77 5.77 16.01
C GLY A 58 -8.40 6.34 14.64
N TYR A 59 -7.39 5.79 13.97
CA TYR A 59 -7.07 6.08 12.58
C TYR A 59 -7.85 5.16 11.63
N ARG A 60 -7.84 5.52 10.36
CA ARG A 60 -8.31 4.67 9.26
C ARG A 60 -7.08 3.96 8.66
N ALA A 61 -6.84 2.71 9.05
CA ALA A 61 -5.72 1.93 8.54
C ALA A 61 -6.07 1.30 7.17
N VAL A 62 -5.25 1.55 6.15
CA VAL A 62 -5.47 1.05 4.77
C VAL A 62 -4.18 0.39 4.30
N ALA A 63 -4.12 -0.95 4.25
CA ALA A 63 -2.97 -1.66 3.69
C ALA A 63 -3.30 -2.08 2.26
N TRP A 64 -2.51 -1.69 1.27
CA TRP A 64 -2.75 -2.09 -0.12
C TRP A 64 -2.04 -3.38 -0.48
N ASP A 65 -2.55 -4.07 -1.51
CA ASP A 65 -1.72 -4.90 -2.35
C ASP A 65 -1.26 -4.05 -3.54
N MET A 66 0.04 -3.90 -3.73
CA MET A 66 0.62 -3.25 -4.90
C MET A 66 0.16 -3.98 -6.18
N PRO A 67 0.01 -3.31 -7.34
CA PRO A 67 -0.33 -3.96 -8.60
C PRO A 67 0.38 -5.32 -8.83
N GLY A 68 -0.39 -6.35 -9.18
CA GLY A 68 0.11 -7.71 -9.39
C GLY A 68 0.44 -8.53 -8.14
N TYR A 69 0.42 -7.93 -6.93
CA TYR A 69 0.54 -8.66 -5.66
C TYR A 69 -0.82 -9.02 -5.10
N GLY A 70 -0.84 -10.09 -4.29
CA GLY A 70 -2.02 -10.53 -3.55
C GLY A 70 -3.27 -10.58 -4.43
N ASP A 71 -4.25 -9.77 -4.07
CA ASP A 71 -5.54 -9.70 -4.75
C ASP A 71 -5.60 -8.58 -5.82
N SER A 72 -4.54 -7.79 -6.00
CA SER A 72 -4.50 -6.69 -6.97
C SER A 72 -4.22 -7.14 -8.39
N GLU A 73 -4.93 -6.55 -9.35
CA GLU A 73 -4.65 -6.74 -10.78
C GLU A 73 -3.27 -6.16 -11.17
N THR A 74 -2.72 -6.66 -12.28
CA THR A 74 -1.46 -6.13 -12.84
C THR A 74 -1.73 -4.82 -13.61
N ILE A 75 -0.68 -4.05 -13.86
CA ILE A 75 -0.74 -2.83 -14.66
C ILE A 75 0.25 -2.87 -15.83
N ALA A 76 -0.02 -2.07 -16.85
CA ALA A 76 0.91 -1.82 -17.96
C ALA A 76 0.88 -0.32 -18.34
N PRO A 77 2.04 0.36 -18.44
CA PRO A 77 3.38 -0.12 -18.09
C PRO A 77 3.54 -0.35 -16.57
N TYR A 78 4.40 -1.30 -16.20
CA TYR A 78 4.74 -1.57 -14.80
C TYR A 78 6.02 -0.80 -14.41
N ASP A 79 5.86 0.50 -14.17
CA ASP A 79 6.90 1.40 -13.68
C ASP A 79 6.40 2.23 -12.49
N PHE A 80 7.26 3.03 -11.87
CA PHE A 80 6.87 3.83 -10.70
C PHE A 80 5.77 4.85 -11.00
N ALA A 81 5.69 5.38 -12.21
CA ALA A 81 4.62 6.30 -12.61
C ALA A 81 3.29 5.55 -12.71
N GLY A 82 3.28 4.36 -13.31
CA GLY A 82 2.13 3.46 -13.35
C GLY A 82 1.68 3.02 -11.96
N LEU A 83 2.62 2.65 -11.08
CA LEU A 83 2.33 2.29 -9.68
C LEU A 83 1.72 3.46 -8.91
N ALA A 84 2.25 4.67 -9.08
CA ALA A 84 1.70 5.88 -8.46
C ALA A 84 0.30 6.21 -9.01
N ALA A 85 0.07 6.06 -10.32
CA ALA A 85 -1.25 6.25 -10.92
C ALA A 85 -2.27 5.20 -10.42
N ALA A 86 -1.84 3.96 -10.22
CA ALA A 86 -2.67 2.90 -9.66
C ALA A 86 -3.09 3.16 -8.21
N LEU A 87 -2.31 3.95 -7.45
CA LEU A 87 -2.67 4.37 -6.10
C LEU A 87 -3.79 5.43 -6.10
N ALA A 88 -3.97 6.19 -7.18
CA ALA A 88 -4.87 7.35 -7.21
C ALA A 88 -6.33 7.05 -6.79
N PRO A 89 -6.98 5.96 -7.26
CA PRO A 89 -8.34 5.65 -6.83
C PRO A 89 -8.46 5.31 -5.33
N VAL A 90 -7.40 4.73 -4.75
CA VAL A 90 -7.34 4.45 -3.31
C VAL A 90 -7.31 5.76 -2.52
N LEU A 91 -6.48 6.71 -2.93
CA LEU A 91 -6.40 8.02 -2.27
C LEU A 91 -7.71 8.80 -2.44
N GLN A 92 -8.28 8.79 -3.65
CA GLN A 92 -9.52 9.49 -3.94
C GLN A 92 -10.68 8.96 -3.10
N ALA A 93 -10.80 7.63 -2.93
CA ALA A 93 -11.83 7.03 -2.09
C ALA A 93 -11.78 7.54 -0.63
N GLU A 94 -10.59 7.67 -0.06
CA GLU A 94 -10.44 8.19 1.31
C GLU A 94 -10.69 9.72 1.38
N ARG A 95 -10.31 10.48 0.34
CA ARG A 95 -10.60 11.91 0.23
C ARG A 95 -12.09 12.20 0.06
N ASP A 96 -12.79 11.41 -0.75
CA ASP A 96 -14.24 11.52 -0.95
C ASP A 96 -15.01 11.21 0.34
N ALA A 97 -14.45 10.35 1.19
CA ALA A 97 -14.94 10.12 2.56
C ALA A 97 -14.60 11.26 3.54
N GLY A 98 -13.99 12.36 3.07
CA GLY A 98 -13.65 13.53 3.88
C GLY A 98 -12.41 13.35 4.77
N ARG A 99 -11.57 12.35 4.51
CA ARG A 99 -10.40 12.05 5.34
C ARG A 99 -9.16 12.79 4.87
N ARG A 100 -8.28 13.08 5.83
CA ARG A 100 -6.87 13.43 5.54
C ARG A 100 -6.10 12.15 5.20
N VAL A 101 -5.12 12.23 4.31
CA VAL A 101 -4.42 11.05 3.81
C VAL A 101 -2.92 11.13 4.08
N VAL A 102 -2.40 10.13 4.81
CA VAL A 102 -0.97 9.97 5.07
C VAL A 102 -0.49 8.68 4.42
N LEU A 103 0.60 8.75 3.66
CA LEU A 103 1.24 7.56 3.11
C LEU A 103 2.30 7.02 4.06
N LEU A 104 2.27 5.72 4.35
CA LEU A 104 3.35 4.99 5.01
C LEU A 104 4.01 4.06 3.98
N GLY A 105 5.17 4.46 3.44
CA GLY A 105 5.87 3.70 2.42
C GLY A 105 7.09 2.97 2.96
N HIS A 106 7.13 1.65 2.80
CA HIS A 106 8.32 0.83 3.11
C HIS A 106 9.02 0.33 1.86
N SER A 107 10.35 0.48 1.79
CA SER A 107 11.17 -0.01 0.67
C SER A 107 10.58 0.45 -0.68
N MET A 108 10.27 -0.45 -1.61
CA MET A 108 9.64 -0.12 -2.89
C MET A 108 8.34 0.69 -2.75
N GLY A 109 7.54 0.45 -1.71
CA GLY A 109 6.34 1.24 -1.42
C GLY A 109 6.66 2.69 -1.05
N GLY A 110 7.84 2.95 -0.48
CA GLY A 110 8.34 4.32 -0.25
C GLY A 110 8.72 5.05 -1.53
N MET A 111 9.23 4.34 -2.54
CA MET A 111 9.47 4.92 -3.88
C MET A 111 8.15 5.29 -4.57
N VAL A 112 7.14 4.40 -4.47
CA VAL A 112 5.78 4.68 -4.95
C VAL A 112 5.17 5.90 -4.24
N ALA A 113 5.31 5.99 -2.91
CA ALA A 113 4.79 7.12 -2.14
C ALA A 113 5.40 8.46 -2.59
N GLN A 114 6.72 8.50 -2.81
CA GLN A 114 7.42 9.69 -3.29
C GLN A 114 6.95 10.08 -4.70
N GLN A 115 6.82 9.12 -5.62
CA GLN A 115 6.32 9.37 -6.97
C GLN A 115 4.86 9.88 -6.95
N ALA A 116 4.00 9.29 -6.12
CA ALA A 116 2.62 9.72 -5.95
C ALA A 116 2.53 11.14 -5.37
N CYS A 117 3.36 11.45 -4.37
CA CYS A 117 3.43 12.79 -3.79
C CYS A 117 3.90 13.84 -4.81
N ALA A 118 4.82 13.50 -5.71
CA ALA A 118 5.26 14.38 -6.77
C ALA A 118 4.17 14.60 -7.85
N ALA A 119 3.40 13.56 -8.17
CA ALA A 119 2.38 13.61 -9.22
C ALA A 119 1.02 14.18 -8.74
N MET A 120 0.66 13.94 -7.48
CA MET A 120 -0.66 14.24 -6.91
C MET A 120 -0.55 14.84 -5.49
N PRO A 121 0.21 15.94 -5.29
CA PRO A 121 0.50 16.48 -3.95
C PRO A 121 -0.77 16.87 -3.16
N GLU A 122 -1.81 17.35 -3.84
CA GLU A 122 -3.08 17.77 -3.22
C GLU A 122 -3.88 16.60 -2.59
N ALA A 123 -3.57 15.37 -2.98
CA ALA A 123 -4.23 14.17 -2.45
C ALA A 123 -3.56 13.62 -1.18
N ILE A 124 -2.41 14.17 -0.76
CA ILE A 124 -1.55 13.61 0.29
C ILE A 124 -1.21 14.70 1.33
N ASP A 125 -1.68 14.50 2.55
CA ASP A 125 -1.45 15.40 3.70
C ASP A 125 -0.11 15.15 4.40
N GLY A 126 0.52 14.00 4.20
CA GLY A 126 1.78 13.64 4.83
C GLY A 126 2.36 12.32 4.35
N MET A 127 3.64 12.09 4.64
CA MET A 127 4.36 10.88 4.23
C MET A 127 5.34 10.43 5.30
N VAL A 128 5.34 9.13 5.59
CA VAL A 128 6.30 8.44 6.45
C VAL A 128 7.06 7.44 5.57
N LEU A 129 8.39 7.57 5.53
CA LEU A 129 9.28 6.77 4.70
C LEU A 129 10.15 5.87 5.57
N SER A 130 10.12 4.55 5.33
CA SER A 130 10.87 3.56 6.12
C SER A 130 11.69 2.64 5.23
N GLY A 131 13.01 2.61 5.41
CA GLY A 131 13.91 1.70 4.67
C GLY A 131 13.83 1.86 3.15
N THR A 132 13.68 3.08 2.66
CA THR A 132 13.50 3.43 1.24
C THR A 132 14.50 4.51 0.82
N SER A 133 14.57 4.77 -0.49
CA SER A 133 15.35 5.84 -1.12
C SER A 133 14.54 6.47 -2.27
N PRO A 134 14.94 7.63 -2.81
CA PRO A 134 14.29 8.20 -4.00
C PRO A 134 14.67 7.47 -5.31
N ALA A 135 15.74 6.68 -5.29
CA ALA A 135 16.21 5.88 -6.42
C ALA A 135 16.82 4.57 -5.93
N PHE A 136 16.71 3.50 -6.73
CA PHE A 136 17.16 2.17 -6.35
C PHE A 136 18.65 1.94 -6.68
N GLY A 137 19.45 1.75 -5.63
CA GLY A 137 20.84 1.26 -5.58
C GLY A 137 21.99 2.27 -5.80
N LYS A 138 23.17 1.79 -6.19
CA LYS A 138 24.46 2.51 -6.16
C LYS A 138 25.01 2.79 -7.56
N ALA A 139 26.02 3.65 -7.64
CA ALA A 139 26.67 4.05 -8.89
C ALA A 139 27.45 2.91 -9.57
N ASP A 140 27.94 1.92 -8.81
CA ASP A 140 28.70 0.75 -9.29
C ASP A 140 27.82 -0.38 -9.83
N GLY A 141 26.54 -0.42 -9.46
CA GLY A 141 25.50 -1.24 -10.09
C GLY A 141 25.49 -2.73 -9.71
N ASP A 142 26.57 -3.28 -9.16
CA ASP A 142 26.66 -4.70 -8.79
C ASP A 142 25.60 -5.08 -7.75
N TRP A 143 25.46 -4.25 -6.71
CA TRP A 143 24.46 -4.49 -5.67
C TRP A 143 23.01 -4.45 -6.21
N GLN A 144 22.67 -3.53 -7.14
CA GLN A 144 21.34 -3.53 -7.75
C GLN A 144 21.08 -4.84 -8.50
N ARG A 145 22.06 -5.32 -9.27
CA ARG A 145 21.91 -6.53 -10.08
C ARG A 145 21.64 -7.74 -9.20
N ASP A 146 22.45 -7.93 -8.16
CA ASP A 146 22.27 -9.05 -7.23
C ASP A 146 20.94 -8.97 -6.48
N PHE A 147 20.55 -7.77 -6.04
CA PHE A 147 19.28 -7.56 -5.36
C PHE A 147 18.10 -7.88 -6.28
N ILE A 148 18.12 -7.39 -7.53
CA ILE A 148 17.06 -7.66 -8.51
C ILE A 148 17.00 -9.16 -8.77
N ALA A 149 18.14 -9.79 -9.09
CA ALA A 149 18.19 -11.22 -9.37
C ALA A 149 17.63 -12.07 -8.22
N ALA A 150 17.99 -11.76 -6.97
CA ALA A 150 17.46 -12.48 -5.81
C ALA A 150 15.95 -12.33 -5.63
N ARG A 151 15.34 -11.25 -6.14
CA ARG A 151 13.91 -10.96 -5.99
C ARG A 151 13.09 -11.38 -7.21
N THR A 152 13.71 -11.49 -8.38
CA THR A 152 13.10 -12.07 -9.58
C THR A 152 13.27 -13.59 -9.64
N ALA A 153 14.25 -14.18 -8.96
CA ALA A 153 14.45 -15.63 -8.95
C ALA A 153 13.19 -16.47 -8.69
N PRO A 154 12.27 -16.09 -7.79
CA PRO A 154 10.98 -16.79 -7.65
C PRO A 154 10.11 -16.70 -8.92
N LEU A 155 10.09 -15.55 -9.59
CA LEU A 155 9.39 -15.34 -10.86
C LEU A 155 10.01 -16.16 -11.99
N ASP A 156 11.34 -16.19 -12.05
CA ASP A 156 12.10 -17.01 -13.00
C ASP A 156 11.85 -18.52 -12.77
N ALA A 157 11.56 -18.90 -11.52
CA ALA A 157 11.14 -20.25 -11.13
C ALA A 157 9.64 -20.53 -11.36
N GLY A 158 8.90 -19.61 -11.96
CA GLY A 158 7.49 -19.78 -12.34
C GLY A 158 6.47 -19.34 -11.30
N ARG A 159 6.88 -18.78 -10.16
CA ARG A 159 5.94 -18.18 -9.21
C ARG A 159 5.41 -16.85 -9.75
N THR A 160 4.18 -16.53 -9.38
CA THR A 160 3.57 -15.23 -9.69
C THR A 160 3.82 -14.23 -8.55
N MET A 161 3.71 -12.94 -8.86
CA MET A 161 3.76 -11.87 -7.86
C MET A 161 2.64 -12.01 -6.82
N ALA A 162 1.47 -12.52 -7.23
CA ALA A 162 0.36 -12.84 -6.35
C ALA A 162 0.75 -13.90 -5.29
N GLU A 163 1.41 -14.98 -5.72
CA GLU A 163 1.90 -16.04 -4.83
C GLU A 163 3.06 -15.60 -3.92
N MET A 164 3.76 -14.53 -4.27
CA MET A 164 4.81 -13.96 -3.41
C MET A 164 4.25 -13.14 -2.25
N ALA A 165 2.99 -12.68 -2.33
CA ALA A 165 2.36 -11.82 -1.32
C ALA A 165 1.85 -12.57 -0.08
N ALA A 166 1.82 -13.90 -0.09
CA ALA A 166 1.24 -14.74 0.97
C ALA A 166 2.16 -14.94 2.21
N GLY A 167 3.18 -14.10 2.38
CA GLY A 167 4.19 -14.18 3.44
C GLY A 167 3.90 -13.28 4.63
#